data_AF-A0A930FKC0-F1
#
_entry.id   AF-A0A930FKC0-F1
#
_cell.length_a   1.000
_cell.length_b   1.000
_cell.length_c   1.000
_cell.angle_alpha   90.00
_cell.angle_beta   90.00
_cell.angle_gamma   90.00
#
_symmetry.space_group_name_H-M   'P 1'
#
loop_
_entity.id
_entity.type
_entity.pdbx_description
1 polymer ?
#
loop_
_entity_poly.entity_id
_entity_poly.type
_entity_poly.pdbx_seq_one_letter_code
_entity_poly.pdbx_strand_id
1 'polypeptide(L)'
;MIEMCIVLFVISVFMMLLPTNIHIPDTEYYAFVDEYLYLQSTAMKQAQPVSFDIYNVRFNQKGNVNQAKTIYFQNNRSIVVELGGGRLATQ
;
A
#
# COMPACT_ATOMS: atom_id res chain seq x y z
N MET A 1 3.22 -51.87 13.43
CA MET A 1 4.25 -50.79 13.50
C MET A 1 4.48 -50.16 12.13
N ILE A 2 4.79 -50.93 11.09
CA ILE A 2 5.06 -50.38 9.75
C ILE A 2 3.84 -49.65 9.14
N GLU A 3 2.64 -50.17 9.36
CA GLU A 3 1.38 -49.53 8.91
C GLU A 3 1.18 -48.15 9.55
N MET A 4 1.51 -48.01 10.84
CA MET A 4 1.45 -46.72 11.54
C MET A 4 2.46 -45.72 10.97
N CYS A 5 3.66 -46.19 10.60
CA CYS A 5 4.68 -45.35 9.96
C CYS A 5 4.23 -44.87 8.57
N ILE A 6 3.57 -45.74 7.79
CA ILE A 6 3.03 -45.39 6.47
C ILE A 6 1.94 -44.33 6.61
N VAL A 7 1.03 -44.48 7.58
CA VAL A 7 -0.03 -43.51 7.82
C VAL A 7 0.54 -42.13 8.21
N LEU A 8 1.51 -42.10 9.12
CA LEU A 8 2.16 -40.85 9.53
C LEU A 8 2.92 -40.18 8.37
N PHE A 9 3.56 -40.97 7.51
CA PHE A 9 4.23 -40.46 6.31
C PHE A 9 3.25 -39.87 5.30
N VAL A 10 2.11 -40.53 5.09
CA VAL A 10 1.08 -40.03 4.18
C VAL A 10 0.48 -38.72 4.71
N ILE A 11 0.14 -38.64 6.00
CA ILE A 11 -0.42 -37.42 6.62
C ILE A 11 0.55 -36.25 6.53
N SER A 12 1.86 -36.47 6.74
CA SER A 12 2.85 -35.38 6.67
C SER A 12 3.02 -34.84 5.25
N VAL A 13 3.00 -35.71 4.23
CA VAL A 13 3.00 -35.29 2.82
C VAL A 13 1.75 -34.47 2.50
N PHE A 14 0.58 -34.91 2.95
CA PHE A 14 -0.67 -34.15 2.73
C PHE A 14 -0.66 -32.79 3.43
N MET A 15 -0.15 -32.69 4.65
CA MET A 15 -0.03 -31.41 5.38
C MET A 15 0.89 -30.41 4.67
N MET A 16 1.94 -30.89 3.99
CA MET A 16 2.86 -30.03 3.24
C MET A 16 2.26 -29.54 1.91
N LEU A 17 1.28 -30.25 1.36
CA LEU A 17 0.59 -29.90 0.12
C LEU A 17 -0.62 -28.97 0.35
N LEU A 18 -1.05 -28.76 1.60
CA LEU A 18 -2.10 -27.80 1.90
C LEU A 18 -1.56 -26.38 1.68
N PRO A 19 -2.20 -25.56 0.82
CA PRO A 19 -1.80 -24.17 0.68
C PRO A 19 -2.00 -23.48 2.02
N THR A 20 -0.91 -23.01 2.62
CA THR A 20 -1.00 -22.06 3.72
C THR A 20 -1.66 -20.81 3.15
N ASN A 21 -2.80 -20.41 3.71
CA ASN A 21 -3.39 -19.10 3.44
C ASN A 21 -2.42 -18.04 3.99
N ILE A 22 -1.38 -17.73 3.22
CA ILE A 22 -0.46 -16.64 3.52
C ILE A 22 -1.27 -15.37 3.32
N HIS A 23 -1.78 -14.84 4.43
CA HIS A 23 -2.39 -13.52 4.44
C HIS A 23 -1.26 -12.50 4.26
N ILE A 24 -1.10 -12.01 3.04
CA ILE A 24 -0.21 -10.88 2.77
C ILE A 24 -0.91 -9.64 3.33
N PRO A 25 -0.33 -8.95 4.32
CA PRO A 25 -0.95 -7.75 4.86
C PRO A 25 -1.05 -6.69 3.78
N ASP A 26 -2.23 -6.08 3.64
CA ASP A 26 -2.43 -4.92 2.77
C ASP A 26 -1.73 -3.69 3.38
N THR A 27 -0.50 -3.47 2.94
CA THR A 27 0.35 -2.34 3.38
C THR A 27 0.28 -1.14 2.43
N GLU A 28 -0.45 -1.25 1.32
CA GLU A 28 -0.52 -0.23 0.27
C GLU A 28 -1.02 1.11 0.83
N TYR A 29 -2.03 1.05 1.70
CA TYR A 29 -2.58 2.22 2.39
C TYR A 29 -1.50 3.01 3.13
N TYR A 30 -0.64 2.33 3.90
CA TYR A 30 0.37 2.99 4.72
C TYR A 30 1.55 3.46 3.87
N ALA A 31 1.97 2.64 2.91
CA ALA A 31 3.03 2.99 1.97
C ALA A 31 2.67 4.24 1.16
N PHE A 32 1.41 4.37 0.73
CA PHE A 32 0.91 5.57 0.06
C PHE A 32 1.08 6.82 0.91
N VAL A 33 0.67 6.78 2.19
CA VAL A 33 0.75 7.96 3.07
C VAL A 33 2.19 8.39 3.30
N ASP A 34 3.08 7.44 3.56
CA ASP A 34 4.49 7.71 3.84
C ASP A 34 5.18 8.33 2.61
N GLU A 35 4.98 7.73 1.43
CA GLU A 35 5.57 8.22 0.18
C GLU A 35 4.97 9.56 -0.24
N TYR A 36 3.66 9.75 -0.06
CA TYR A 36 2.98 11.02 -0.35
C TYR A 36 3.60 12.18 0.44
N LEU A 37 3.76 12.03 1.76
CA LEU A 37 4.33 13.07 2.63
C LEU A 37 5.82 13.29 2.32
N TYR A 38 6.55 12.23 2.02
CA TYR A 38 7.95 12.33 1.61
C TYR A 38 8.11 13.13 0.31
N LEU A 39 7.34 12.82 -0.73
CA LEU A 39 7.41 13.52 -2.02
C LEU A 39 6.92 14.97 -1.90
N GLN A 40 5.88 15.22 -1.12
CA GLN A 40 5.40 16.57 -0.82
C GLN A 40 6.49 17.41 -0.15
N SER A 41 7.10 16.88 0.92
CA SER A 41 8.18 17.57 1.63
C SER A 41 9.43 17.76 0.76
N THR A 42 9.71 16.81 -0.13
CA THR A 42 10.81 16.92 -1.11
C THR A 42 10.57 18.06 -2.09
N ALA A 43 9.36 18.20 -2.61
CA ALA A 43 8.98 19.31 -3.49
C ALA A 43 9.19 20.67 -2.82
N MET A 44 8.80 20.78 -1.54
CA MET A 44 9.00 21.98 -0.73
C MET A 44 10.47 22.27 -0.45
N LYS A 45 11.23 21.25 -0.05
CA LYS A 45 12.65 21.38 0.30
C LYS A 45 13.49 21.79 -0.91
N GLN A 46 13.21 21.22 -2.06
CA GLN A 46 13.96 21.48 -3.30
C GLN A 46 13.41 22.69 -4.07
N ALA A 47 12.23 23.19 -3.71
CA ALA A 47 11.49 24.21 -4.46
C ALA A 47 11.29 23.82 -5.94
N GLN A 48 11.06 22.53 -6.20
CA GLN A 48 10.85 21.97 -7.53
C GLN A 48 9.56 21.15 -7.55
N PRO A 49 8.83 21.10 -8.68
CA PRO A 49 7.69 20.22 -8.80
C PRO A 49 8.13 18.75 -8.75
N VAL A 50 7.36 17.93 -8.06
CA VAL A 50 7.59 16.48 -7.92
C VAL A 50 6.30 15.74 -8.27
N SER A 51 6.42 14.64 -9.01
CA SER A 51 5.29 13.78 -9.34
C SER A 51 5.32 12.49 -8.53
N PHE A 52 4.13 12.06 -8.11
CA PHE A 52 3.88 10.71 -7.63
C PHE A 52 3.13 9.98 -8.74
N ASP A 53 3.89 9.38 -9.65
CA ASP A 53 3.37 8.91 -10.94
C ASP A 53 2.35 7.78 -10.78
N ILE A 54 2.58 6.85 -9.84
CA ILE A 54 1.71 5.71 -9.56
C ILE A 54 0.26 6.16 -9.31
N TYR A 55 0.10 7.22 -8.52
CA TYR A 55 -1.20 7.77 -8.16
C TYR A 55 -1.56 9.01 -8.98
N ASN A 56 -0.73 9.41 -9.94
CA ASN A 56 -0.85 10.61 -10.76
C ASN A 56 -1.19 11.85 -9.90
N VAL A 57 -0.42 12.05 -8.82
CA VAL A 57 -0.46 13.25 -7.99
C VAL A 57 0.74 14.10 -8.37
N ARG A 58 0.54 15.42 -8.53
CA ARG A 58 1.64 16.35 -8.82
C ARG A 58 1.69 17.43 -7.76
N PHE A 59 2.83 17.52 -7.09
CA PHE A 59 3.16 18.57 -6.16
C PHE A 59 3.85 19.69 -6.91
N ASN A 60 3.45 20.93 -6.66
CA ASN A 60 4.21 22.09 -7.09
C ASN A 60 5.36 22.40 -6.11
N GLN A 61 6.13 23.44 -6.39
CA GLN A 61 7.30 23.86 -5.61
C GLN A 61 6.98 24.22 -4.14
N LYS A 62 5.70 24.46 -3.81
CA LYS A 62 5.22 24.73 -2.44
C LYS A 62 4.64 23.49 -1.77
N GLY A 63 4.73 22.31 -2.39
CA GLY A 63 4.11 21.08 -1.92
C GLY A 63 2.60 21.01 -2.14
N ASN A 64 2.02 21.95 -2.88
CA ASN A 64 0.58 21.98 -3.12
C ASN A 64 0.19 21.08 -4.30
N VAL A 65 -1.00 20.49 -4.24
CA VAL A 65 -1.59 19.66 -5.28
C VAL A 65 -2.59 20.49 -6.08
N ASN A 66 -2.52 20.40 -7.42
CA ASN A 66 -3.37 21.19 -8.32
C ASN A 66 -4.69 20.49 -8.72
N GLN A 67 -4.94 19.29 -8.20
CA GLN A 67 -6.13 18.50 -8.49
C GLN A 67 -6.52 17.68 -7.27
N ALA A 68 -7.78 17.77 -6.84
CA ALA A 68 -8.31 16.87 -5.82
C ALA A 68 -8.44 15.44 -6.37
N LYS A 69 -8.20 14.43 -5.54
CA LYS A 69 -8.28 13.02 -5.97
C LYS A 69 -8.69 12.12 -4.82
N THR A 70 -9.43 11.07 -5.11
CA THR A 70 -9.68 9.97 -4.17
C THR A 70 -8.87 8.76 -4.60
N ILE A 71 -8.07 8.23 -3.68
CA ILE A 71 -7.31 6.99 -3.85
C ILE A 71 -8.08 5.87 -3.15
N TYR A 72 -8.33 4.77 -3.86
CA TYR A 72 -9.06 3.61 -3.36
C TYR A 72 -8.07 2.46 -3.17
N PHE A 73 -8.13 1.80 -2.01
CA PHE A 73 -7.27 0.69 -1.64
C PHE A 73 -8.05 -0.63 -1.60
N GLN A 74 -7.35 -1.76 -1.67
CA GLN A 74 -7.98 -3.09 -1.72
C GLN A 74 -8.76 -3.45 -0.44
N ASN A 75 -8.31 -2.96 0.72
CA ASN A 75 -8.99 -3.11 2.01
C ASN A 75 -10.24 -2.23 2.20
N ASN A 76 -10.89 -1.77 1.13
CA ASN A 76 -12.04 -0.84 1.15
C ASN A 76 -11.77 0.51 1.82
N ARG A 77 -10.51 0.86 2.13
CA ARG A 77 -10.18 2.20 2.60
C ARG A 77 -10.07 3.13 1.41
N SER A 78 -10.27 4.42 1.67
CA SER A 78 -9.98 5.46 0.71
C SER A 78 -9.34 6.65 1.39
N ILE A 79 -8.52 7.37 0.64
CA ILE A 79 -7.95 8.65 1.05
C ILE A 79 -8.33 9.69 0.02
N VAL A 80 -8.90 10.80 0.48
CA VAL A 80 -9.15 12.00 -0.32
C VAL A 80 -7.95 12.93 -0.18
N VAL A 81 -7.30 13.22 -1.30
CA VAL A 81 -6.31 14.28 -1.46
C VAL A 81 -7.06 15.56 -1.83
N GLU A 82 -7.07 16.53 -0.93
CA GLU A 82 -7.73 17.82 -1.15
C GLU A 82 -6.93 18.73 -2.10
N LEU A 83 -7.63 19.57 -2.87
CA LEU A 83 -7.02 20.58 -3.72
C LEU A 83 -6.27 21.63 -2.88
N GLY A 84 -5.16 22.16 -3.40
CA GLY A 84 -4.38 23.19 -2.74
C GLY A 84 -3.35 22.56 -1.82
N GLY A 85 -3.55 22.63 -0.50
CA GLY A 85 -2.58 22.11 0.47
C GLY A 85 -2.31 20.61 0.38
N GLY A 86 -3.09 19.84 -0.40
CA GLY A 86 -2.88 18.40 -0.55
C GLY A 86 -3.17 17.64 0.74
N ARG A 87 -4.08 18.13 1.58
CA ARG A 87 -4.40 17.47 2.85
C ARG A 87 -5.03 16.10 2.57
N LEU A 88 -4.61 15.11 3.34
CA LEU A 88 -5.15 13.76 3.32
C LEU A 88 -6.34 13.69 4.28
N ALA A 89 -7.53 13.40 3.76
CA ALA A 89 -8.74 13.16 4.53
C ALA A 89 -9.18 11.70 4.36
N THR A 90 -9.53 11.04 5.47
CA THR A 90 -10.12 9.70 5.47
C THR A 90 -11.64 9.82 5.43
N GLN A 91 -12.30 8.92 4.69
CA GLN A 91 -13.75 8.73 4.77
C GLN A 91 -14.12 7.73 5.86
#